data_AF-M4YNQ7-F1
#
_entry.id   AF-M4YNQ7-F1
#
_cell.length_a   1.000
_cell.length_b   1.000
_cell.length_c   1.000
_cell.angle_alpha   90.00
_cell.angle_beta   90.00
_cell.angle_gamma   90.00
#
_symmetry.space_group_name_H-M   'P 1'
#
loop_
_entity.id
_entity.type
_entity.pdbx_description
1 polymer ?
#
loop_
_entity_poly.entity_id
_entity_poly.type
_entity_poly.pdbx_seq_one_letter_code
_entity_poly.pdbx_strand_id
1 'polypeptide(L)'
;MSEIKCPHCGTVFQIDENDYSKIVSQVRDAEFSKEMEFRVQHYEREKEDAISLTKAEGERIHAELLNKTREQLTCEINSRDRQIADLKAKIDQFELEKSMAVKKVEDAKDREIADLVAKQSNWENEKRLALSEAEKEKIEQINSKDREIDDLRHQMDQEKITKKIEQENMKNLYEAQLKAKDDEVEFYTDRHPDPHFPEDEDDMGGMFRFEKVM
;
A
#
# COMPACT_ATOMS: atom_id res chain seq x y z
N MET A 1 60.70 -5.70 -119.84
CA MET A 1 61.97 -5.35 -119.16
C MET A 1 62.31 -3.92 -119.50
N SER A 2 62.36 -3.06 -118.48
CA SER A 2 62.63 -1.63 -118.64
C SER A 2 63.94 -1.32 -117.92
N GLU A 3 64.88 -0.64 -118.58
CA GLU A 3 66.21 -0.35 -118.02
C GLU A 3 66.27 1.08 -117.46
N ILE A 4 66.73 1.22 -116.21
CA ILE A 4 66.87 2.52 -115.54
C ILE A 4 68.36 2.77 -115.27
N LYS A 5 68.86 3.91 -115.76
CA LYS A 5 70.24 4.38 -115.49
C LYS A 5 70.27 5.34 -114.31
N CYS A 6 71.13 5.06 -113.33
CA CYS A 6 71.33 5.97 -112.22
C CYS A 6 72.09 7.22 -112.69
N PRO A 7 71.52 8.43 -112.53
CA PRO A 7 72.15 9.67 -112.96
C PRO A 7 73.37 10.07 -112.11
N HIS A 8 73.61 9.41 -110.97
CA HIS A 8 74.68 9.77 -110.03
C HIS A 8 75.95 8.90 -110.14
N CYS A 9 75.85 7.68 -110.66
CA CYS A 9 77.01 6.79 -110.84
C CYS A 9 77.02 6.05 -112.20
N GLY A 10 76.01 6.23 -113.05
CA GLY A 10 75.96 5.72 -114.41
C GLY A 10 75.67 4.22 -114.56
N THR A 11 75.57 3.49 -113.45
CA THR A 11 75.25 2.05 -113.44
C THR A 11 73.83 1.80 -113.95
N VAL A 12 73.69 0.80 -114.83
CA VAL A 12 72.41 0.42 -115.47
C VAL A 12 71.81 -0.74 -114.71
N PHE A 13 70.60 -0.56 -114.19
CA PHE A 13 69.88 -1.60 -113.47
C PHE A 13 68.70 -2.08 -114.32
N GLN A 14 68.56 -3.39 -114.45
CA GLN A 14 67.42 -4.01 -115.12
C GLN A 14 66.37 -4.36 -114.06
N ILE A 15 65.18 -3.77 -114.18
CA ILE A 15 64.06 -4.07 -113.27
C ILE A 15 63.17 -5.11 -113.95
N ASP A 16 63.10 -6.28 -113.33
CA ASP A 16 62.10 -7.30 -113.61
C ASP A 16 60.73 -6.80 -113.14
N GLU A 17 59.70 -7.03 -113.95
CA GLU A 17 58.30 -6.78 -113.63
C GLU A 17 57.86 -7.50 -112.33
N ASN A 18 58.50 -8.63 -112.04
CA ASN A 18 58.33 -9.38 -110.80
C ASN A 18 58.88 -8.65 -109.56
N ASP A 19 59.97 -7.88 -109.69
CA ASP A 19 60.56 -7.12 -108.58
C ASP A 19 59.81 -5.80 -108.34
N TYR A 20 59.33 -5.15 -109.39
CA TYR A 20 58.41 -4.01 -109.25
C TYR A 20 57.12 -4.41 -108.53
N SER A 21 56.55 -5.57 -108.89
CA SER A 21 55.33 -6.10 -108.26
C SER A 21 55.50 -6.37 -106.77
N LYS A 22 56.69 -6.83 -106.33
CA LYS A 22 57.00 -7.05 -104.90
C LYS A 22 57.09 -5.75 -104.10
N ILE A 23 57.64 -4.68 -104.68
CA ILE A 23 57.71 -3.36 -104.02
C ILE A 23 56.29 -2.78 -103.91
N VAL A 24 55.47 -2.90 -104.96
CA VAL A 24 54.07 -2.48 -104.94
C VAL A 24 53.26 -3.26 -103.91
N SER A 25 53.45 -4.59 -103.81
CA SER A 25 52.79 -5.38 -102.77
C SER A 25 53.26 -4.99 -101.38
N GLN A 26 54.57 -4.80 -101.16
CA GLN A 26 55.11 -4.37 -99.86
C GLN A 26 54.53 -3.02 -99.39
N VAL A 27 54.46 -2.03 -100.29
CA VAL A 27 53.87 -0.72 -99.97
C VAL A 27 52.37 -0.86 -99.70
N ARG A 28 51.65 -1.60 -100.54
CA ARG A 28 50.22 -1.85 -100.37
C ARG A 28 49.91 -2.57 -99.06
N ASP A 29 50.66 -3.61 -98.73
CA ASP A 29 50.46 -4.42 -97.53
C ASP A 29 50.79 -3.60 -96.26
N ALA A 30 51.82 -2.75 -96.32
CA ALA A 30 52.17 -1.85 -95.22
C ALA A 30 51.11 -0.76 -95.00
N GLU A 31 50.64 -0.10 -96.06
CA GLU A 31 49.59 0.92 -95.95
C GLU A 31 48.24 0.30 -95.58
N PHE A 32 47.92 -0.90 -96.06
CA PHE A 32 46.74 -1.64 -95.65
C PHE A 32 46.79 -2.04 -94.17
N SER A 33 47.95 -2.48 -93.68
CA SER A 33 48.12 -2.82 -92.25
C SER A 33 47.94 -1.59 -91.37
N LYS A 34 48.49 -0.43 -91.76
CA LYS A 34 48.28 0.84 -91.03
C LYS A 34 46.81 1.27 -91.00
N GLU A 35 46.11 1.20 -92.13
CA GLU A 35 44.67 1.53 -92.20
C GLU A 35 43.84 0.55 -91.35
N MET A 36 44.19 -0.74 -91.34
CA MET A 36 43.55 -1.74 -90.49
C MET A 36 43.77 -1.43 -89.01
N GLU A 37 45.01 -1.14 -88.59
CA GLU A 37 45.32 -0.76 -87.21
C GLU A 37 44.58 0.52 -86.78
N PHE A 38 44.55 1.53 -87.65
CA PHE A 38 43.81 2.76 -87.39
C PHE A 38 42.31 2.50 -87.20
N ARG A 39 41.70 1.66 -88.05
CA ARG A 39 40.29 1.28 -87.92
C ARG A 39 40.02 0.48 -86.64
N VAL A 40 40.89 -0.46 -86.29
CA VAL A 40 40.77 -1.23 -85.04
C VAL A 40 40.79 -0.29 -83.84
N GLN A 41 41.76 0.62 -83.77
CA GLN A 41 41.84 1.61 -82.69
C GLN A 41 40.61 2.54 -82.64
N HIS A 42 40.10 2.95 -83.81
CA HIS A 42 38.88 3.76 -83.88
C HIS A 42 37.69 3.01 -83.29
N TYR A 43 37.46 1.75 -83.69
CA TYR A 43 36.36 0.94 -83.17
C TYR A 43 36.52 0.59 -81.70
N GLU A 44 37.75 0.37 -81.22
CA GLU A 44 38.02 0.16 -79.80
C GLU A 44 37.64 1.40 -78.98
N ARG A 45 37.99 2.60 -79.47
CA ARG A 45 37.60 3.86 -78.82
C ARG A 45 36.09 4.07 -78.84
N GLU A 46 35.42 3.88 -79.98
CA GLU A 46 33.96 4.01 -80.06
C GLU A 46 33.24 3.02 -79.12
N LYS A 47 33.77 1.79 -79.02
CA LYS A 47 33.25 0.79 -78.09
C LYS A 47 33.46 1.21 -76.63
N GLU A 48 34.64 1.69 -76.27
CA GLU A 48 34.94 2.19 -74.92
C GLU A 48 34.04 3.39 -74.56
N ASP A 49 33.88 4.35 -75.48
CA ASP A 49 33.02 5.51 -75.31
C ASP A 49 31.56 5.08 -75.11
N ALA A 50 31.04 4.18 -75.94
CA ALA A 50 29.68 3.65 -75.80
C ALA A 50 29.46 2.92 -74.46
N ILE A 51 30.45 2.13 -74.01
CA ILE A 51 30.41 1.46 -72.70
C ILE A 51 30.43 2.49 -71.58
N SER A 52 31.27 3.52 -71.67
CA SER A 52 31.38 4.57 -70.65
C SER A 52 30.08 5.36 -70.51
N LEU A 53 29.43 5.72 -71.62
CA LEU A 53 28.15 6.42 -71.64
C LEU A 53 27.05 5.56 -71.02
N THR A 54 26.99 4.27 -71.36
CA THR A 54 26.01 3.35 -70.80
C THR A 54 26.19 3.17 -69.30
N LYS A 55 27.43 3.07 -68.82
CA LYS A 55 27.75 3.01 -67.39
C LYS A 55 27.35 4.29 -66.66
N ALA A 56 27.72 5.45 -67.21
CA ALA A 56 27.40 6.75 -66.63
C ALA A 56 25.88 6.96 -66.53
N GLU A 57 25.11 6.57 -67.56
CA GLU A 57 23.66 6.66 -67.53
C GLU A 57 23.04 5.68 -66.50
N GLY A 58 23.59 4.47 -66.40
CA GLY A 58 23.18 3.51 -65.37
C GLY A 58 23.43 4.01 -63.94
N GLU A 59 24.59 4.61 -63.70
CA GLU A 59 24.95 5.24 -62.41
C GLU A 59 24.03 6.43 -62.11
N ARG A 60 23.71 7.26 -63.12
CA ARG A 60 22.77 8.38 -62.98
C ARG A 60 21.37 7.91 -62.56
N ILE A 61 20.83 6.92 -63.25
CA ILE A 61 19.50 6.35 -62.94
C ILE A 61 19.51 5.71 -61.54
N HIS A 62 20.59 5.00 -61.19
CA HIS A 62 20.72 4.39 -59.88
C HIS A 62 20.76 5.45 -58.75
N ALA A 63 21.53 6.52 -58.93
CA ALA A 63 21.59 7.62 -57.99
C ALA A 63 20.24 8.32 -57.82
N GLU A 64 19.51 8.53 -58.91
CA GLU A 64 18.16 9.14 -58.88
C GLU A 64 17.17 8.25 -58.11
N LEU A 65 17.20 6.93 -58.34
CA LEU A 65 16.36 5.97 -57.61
C LEU A 65 16.69 5.93 -56.11
N LEU A 66 17.97 5.96 -55.76
CA LEU A 66 18.42 6.01 -54.36
C LEU A 66 17.92 7.28 -53.67
N ASN A 67 18.06 8.44 -54.32
CA ASN A 67 17.57 9.71 -53.78
C ASN A 67 16.06 9.70 -53.57
N LYS A 68 15.30 9.23 -54.54
CA LYS A 68 13.83 9.11 -54.43
C LYS A 68 13.40 8.18 -53.30
N THR A 69 14.07 7.03 -53.17
CA THR A 69 13.79 6.07 -52.09
C THR A 69 14.14 6.67 -50.73
N ARG A 70 15.26 7.39 -50.63
CA ARG A 70 15.68 8.08 -49.40
C ARG A 70 14.67 9.15 -49.00
N GLU A 71 14.18 9.94 -49.94
CA GLU A 71 13.16 10.96 -49.69
C GLU A 71 11.85 10.33 -49.19
N GLN A 72 11.40 9.24 -49.83
CA GLN A 72 10.21 8.50 -49.40
C GLN A 72 10.36 7.96 -47.97
N LEU A 73 11.48 7.29 -47.67
CA LEU A 73 11.76 6.78 -46.32
C LEU A 73 11.84 7.91 -45.29
N THR A 74 12.43 9.05 -45.65
CA THR A 74 12.52 10.21 -44.76
C THR A 74 11.12 10.78 -44.47
N CYS A 75 10.25 10.87 -45.47
CA CYS A 75 8.85 11.28 -45.30
C CYS A 75 8.07 10.31 -44.42
N GLU A 76 8.24 9.00 -44.60
CA GLU A 76 7.60 7.98 -43.77
C GLU A 76 8.08 8.03 -42.33
N ILE A 77 9.40 8.13 -42.10
CA ILE A 77 9.99 8.28 -40.76
C ILE A 77 9.43 9.51 -40.07
N ASN A 78 9.44 10.67 -40.73
CA ASN A 78 8.88 11.91 -40.16
C ASN A 78 7.38 11.79 -39.82
N SER A 79 6.61 11.08 -40.65
CA SER A 79 5.19 10.80 -40.38
C SER A 79 5.02 9.91 -39.14
N ARG A 80 5.84 8.87 -39.03
CA ARG A 80 5.82 7.95 -37.88
C ARG A 80 6.29 8.63 -36.60
N ASP A 81 7.33 9.45 -36.66
CA ASP A 81 7.82 10.21 -35.51
C ASP A 81 6.77 11.18 -34.97
N ARG A 82 6.00 11.83 -35.87
CA ARG A 82 4.85 12.65 -35.47
C ARG A 82 3.77 11.82 -34.78
N GLN A 83 3.40 10.68 -35.35
CA GLN A 83 2.41 9.78 -34.72
C GLN A 83 2.88 9.27 -33.36
N ILE A 84 4.17 8.95 -33.22
CA ILE A 84 4.77 8.53 -31.95
C ILE A 84 4.72 9.67 -30.93
N ALA A 85 5.06 10.90 -31.33
CA ALA A 85 4.99 12.07 -30.46
C ALA A 85 3.54 12.34 -29.99
N ASP A 86 2.56 12.28 -30.91
CA ASP A 86 1.15 12.48 -30.59
C ASP A 86 0.61 11.40 -29.64
N LEU A 87 0.98 10.13 -29.88
CA LEU A 87 0.56 9.02 -29.01
C LEU A 87 1.20 9.12 -27.62
N LYS A 88 2.48 9.51 -27.53
CA LYS A 88 3.15 9.76 -26.24
C LYS A 88 2.46 10.88 -25.47
N ALA A 89 2.17 12.01 -26.12
CA ALA A 89 1.47 13.11 -25.48
C ALA A 89 0.08 12.70 -24.96
N LYS A 90 -0.66 11.87 -25.70
CA LYS A 90 -1.94 11.31 -25.24
C LYS A 90 -1.77 10.38 -24.05
N ILE A 91 -0.76 9.51 -24.05
CA ILE A 91 -0.46 8.61 -22.93
C ILE A 91 -0.15 9.44 -21.68
N ASP A 92 0.75 10.42 -21.79
CA ASP A 92 1.12 11.30 -20.67
C ASP A 92 -0.09 12.05 -20.10
N GLN A 93 -0.99 12.52 -20.98
CA GLN A 93 -2.24 13.15 -20.58
C GLN A 93 -3.15 12.16 -19.82
N PHE A 94 -3.36 10.96 -20.35
CA PHE A 94 -4.19 9.94 -19.71
C PHE A 94 -3.61 9.49 -18.36
N GLU A 95 -2.29 9.38 -18.24
CA GLU A 95 -1.61 9.04 -16.99
C GLU A 95 -1.77 10.14 -15.95
N LEU A 96 -1.62 11.40 -16.35
CA LEU A 96 -1.86 12.55 -15.47
C LEU A 96 -3.32 12.61 -15.00
N GLU A 97 -4.28 12.46 -15.92
CA GLU A 97 -5.71 12.45 -15.61
C GLU A 97 -6.06 11.32 -14.64
N LYS A 98 -5.54 10.11 -14.89
CA LYS A 98 -5.73 8.95 -14.00
C LYS A 98 -5.13 9.20 -12.62
N SER A 99 -3.90 9.72 -12.56
CA SER A 99 -3.24 10.06 -11.29
C SER A 99 -4.03 11.09 -10.49
N MET A 100 -4.52 12.15 -11.14
CA MET A 100 -5.38 13.14 -10.50
C MET A 100 -6.72 12.57 -10.05
N ALA A 101 -7.34 11.70 -10.85
CA ALA A 101 -8.59 11.04 -10.47
C ALA A 101 -8.42 10.14 -9.24
N VAL A 102 -7.33 9.35 -9.20
CA VAL A 102 -7.01 8.51 -8.04
C VAL A 102 -6.78 9.37 -6.79
N LYS A 103 -5.95 10.42 -6.88
CA LYS A 103 -5.69 11.33 -5.74
C LYS A 103 -6.97 11.98 -5.21
N LYS A 104 -7.88 12.41 -6.09
CA LYS A 104 -9.17 12.99 -5.66
C LYS A 104 -10.02 11.98 -4.89
N VAL A 105 -10.01 10.71 -5.30
CA VAL A 105 -10.73 9.64 -4.61
C VAL A 105 -10.06 9.32 -3.27
N GLU A 106 -8.74 9.26 -3.22
CA GLU A 106 -7.96 9.08 -1.99
C GLU A 106 -8.23 10.22 -1.00
N ASP A 107 -8.12 11.48 -1.43
CA ASP A 107 -8.40 12.65 -0.59
C ASP A 107 -9.85 12.65 -0.05
N ALA A 108 -10.81 12.23 -0.87
CA ALA A 108 -12.21 12.12 -0.44
C ALA A 108 -12.38 11.01 0.61
N LYS A 109 -11.70 9.88 0.44
CA LYS A 109 -11.72 8.76 1.39
C LYS A 109 -11.03 9.11 2.70
N ASP A 110 -9.90 9.80 2.65
CA ASP A 110 -9.17 10.24 3.85
C ASP A 110 -10.00 11.25 4.67
N ARG A 111 -10.73 12.15 4.01
CA ARG A 111 -11.69 13.04 4.69
C ARG A 111 -12.84 12.26 5.34
N GLU A 112 -13.42 11.30 4.62
CA GLU A 112 -14.49 10.45 5.15
C GLU A 112 -14.01 9.64 6.37
N ILE A 113 -12.80 9.09 6.30
CA ILE A 113 -12.16 8.38 7.41
C ILE A 113 -11.93 9.32 8.59
N ALA A 114 -11.38 10.50 8.37
CA ALA A 114 -11.14 11.49 9.42
C ALA A 114 -12.46 11.90 10.12
N ASP A 115 -13.53 12.14 9.35
CA ASP A 115 -14.85 12.47 9.88
C ASP A 115 -15.44 11.32 10.71
N LEU A 116 -15.31 10.08 10.23
CA LEU A 116 -15.79 8.90 10.95
C LEU A 116 -15.01 8.67 12.25
N VAL A 117 -13.68 8.84 12.22
CA VAL A 117 -12.83 8.75 13.42
C VAL A 117 -13.19 9.83 14.44
N ALA A 118 -13.40 11.07 13.99
CA ALA A 118 -13.82 12.17 14.87
C ALA A 118 -15.18 11.89 15.50
N LYS A 119 -16.16 11.40 14.72
CA LYS A 119 -17.46 10.99 15.25
C LYS A 119 -17.30 9.86 16.25
N GLN A 120 -16.56 8.81 15.94
CA GLN A 120 -16.34 7.68 16.84
C GLN A 120 -15.71 8.14 18.16
N SER A 121 -14.69 9.00 18.10
CA SER A 121 -14.04 9.55 19.30
C SER A 121 -15.02 10.38 20.14
N ASN A 122 -15.89 11.18 19.51
CA ASN A 122 -16.94 11.91 20.23
C ASN A 122 -17.93 10.97 20.90
N TRP A 123 -18.44 9.95 20.19
CA TRP A 123 -19.35 8.95 20.76
C TRP A 123 -18.71 8.18 21.92
N GLU A 124 -17.44 7.80 21.81
CA GLU A 124 -16.69 7.14 22.88
C GLU A 124 -16.52 8.05 24.10
N ASN A 125 -16.23 9.34 23.87
CA ASN A 125 -16.13 10.33 24.94
C ASN A 125 -17.46 10.58 25.62
N GLU A 126 -18.55 10.76 24.87
CA GLU A 126 -19.90 10.93 25.40
C GLU A 126 -20.33 9.72 26.23
N LYS A 127 -20.10 8.50 25.72
CA LYS A 127 -20.40 7.27 26.46
C LYS A 127 -19.57 7.18 27.74
N ARG A 128 -18.29 7.53 27.69
CA ARG A 128 -17.41 7.52 28.86
C ARG A 128 -17.86 8.55 29.91
N LEU A 129 -18.25 9.74 29.48
CA LEU A 129 -18.79 10.78 30.37
C LEU A 129 -20.09 10.31 31.03
N ALA A 130 -21.04 9.80 30.24
CA ALA A 130 -22.31 9.29 30.76
C ALA A 130 -22.12 8.14 31.76
N LEU A 131 -21.20 7.21 31.49
CA LEU A 131 -20.85 6.15 32.44
C LEU A 131 -20.23 6.70 33.72
N SER A 132 -19.34 7.69 33.62
CA SER A 132 -18.71 8.32 34.79
C SER A 132 -19.72 9.11 35.63
N GLU A 133 -20.66 9.81 35.00
CA GLU A 133 -21.74 10.54 35.69
C GLU A 133 -22.68 9.57 36.41
N ALA A 134 -23.11 8.50 35.74
CA ALA A 134 -23.94 7.47 36.35
C ALA A 134 -23.23 6.76 37.52
N GLU A 135 -21.93 6.50 37.39
CA GLU A 135 -21.13 5.91 38.46
C GLU A 135 -21.04 6.85 39.67
N LYS A 136 -20.80 8.15 39.46
CA LYS A 136 -20.81 9.15 40.54
C LYS A 136 -22.15 9.22 41.25
N GLU A 137 -23.25 9.26 40.49
CA GLU A 137 -24.60 9.31 41.06
C GLU A 137 -24.88 8.06 41.93
N LYS A 138 -24.45 6.88 41.46
CA LYS A 138 -24.58 5.64 42.24
C LYS A 138 -23.72 5.64 43.50
N ILE A 139 -22.49 6.13 43.41
CA ILE A 139 -21.60 6.28 44.58
C ILE A 139 -22.22 7.24 45.60
N GLU A 140 -22.78 8.38 45.17
CA GLU A 140 -23.46 9.32 46.05
C GLU A 140 -24.70 8.71 46.71
N GLN A 141 -25.52 7.96 45.96
CA GLN A 141 -26.66 7.23 46.50
C GLN A 141 -26.24 6.17 47.54
N ILE A 142 -25.17 5.42 47.27
CA ILE A 142 -24.61 4.44 48.21
C ILE A 142 -24.12 5.14 49.47
N ASN A 143 -23.32 6.19 49.34
CA ASN A 143 -22.80 6.96 50.47
C ASN A 143 -23.92 7.57 51.34
N SER A 144 -25.02 8.05 50.73
CA SER A 144 -26.19 8.54 51.46
C SER A 144 -26.84 7.42 52.27
N LYS A 145 -27.08 6.26 51.63
CA LYS A 145 -27.67 5.10 52.30
C LYS A 145 -26.78 4.53 53.39
N ASP A 146 -25.47 4.51 53.19
CA ASP A 146 -24.51 4.05 54.21
C ASP A 146 -24.54 4.96 55.44
N ARG A 147 -24.63 6.28 55.24
CA ARG A 147 -24.83 7.24 56.34
C ARG A 147 -26.15 7.02 57.08
N GLU A 148 -27.25 6.85 56.36
CA GLU A 148 -28.55 6.54 56.97
C GLU A 148 -28.52 5.23 57.76
N ILE A 149 -27.86 4.19 57.22
CA ILE A 149 -27.67 2.91 57.91
C ILE A 149 -26.86 3.09 59.19
N ASP A 150 -25.77 3.86 59.14
CA ASP A 150 -24.92 4.12 60.30
C ASP A 150 -25.65 4.94 61.37
N ASP A 151 -26.42 5.96 60.97
CA ASP A 151 -27.25 6.76 61.87
C ASP A 151 -28.34 5.90 62.55
N LEU A 152 -29.05 5.06 61.77
CA LEU A 152 -30.05 4.14 62.31
C LEU A 152 -29.44 3.10 63.25
N ARG A 153 -28.25 2.56 62.92
CA ARG A 153 -27.50 1.66 63.81
C ARG A 153 -27.13 2.37 65.11
N HIS A 154 -26.67 3.61 65.03
CA HIS A 154 -26.35 4.41 66.21
C HIS A 154 -27.57 4.64 67.09
N GLN A 155 -28.72 5.02 66.51
CA GLN A 155 -29.97 5.19 67.24
C GLN A 155 -30.44 3.88 67.89
N MET A 156 -30.40 2.76 67.15
CA MET A 156 -30.75 1.45 67.70
C MET A 156 -29.84 1.05 68.87
N ASP A 157 -28.55 1.31 68.79
CA ASP A 157 -27.61 0.97 69.86
C ASP A 157 -27.78 1.90 71.07
N GLN A 158 -28.04 3.20 70.85
CA GLN A 158 -28.45 4.12 71.91
C GLN A 158 -29.72 3.62 72.61
N GLU A 159 -30.78 3.30 71.85
CA GLU A 159 -32.04 2.78 72.38
C GLU A 159 -31.84 1.50 73.21
N LYS A 160 -31.05 0.54 72.71
CA LYS A 160 -30.69 -0.68 73.45
C LYS A 160 -29.99 -0.36 74.76
N ILE A 161 -29.05 0.60 74.76
CA ILE A 161 -28.33 1.01 75.97
C ILE A 161 -29.32 1.65 76.96
N THR A 162 -30.18 2.59 76.53
CA THR A 162 -31.21 3.18 77.40
C THR A 162 -32.14 2.13 78.00
N LYS A 163 -32.63 1.17 77.20
CA LYS A 163 -33.49 0.08 77.71
C LYS A 163 -32.75 -0.80 78.71
N LYS A 164 -31.47 -1.10 78.50
CA LYS A 164 -30.66 -1.83 79.50
C LYS A 164 -30.53 -1.05 80.80
N ILE A 165 -30.25 0.25 80.72
CA ILE A 165 -30.16 1.14 81.90
C ILE A 165 -31.51 1.20 82.61
N GLU A 166 -32.62 1.33 81.89
CA GLU A 166 -33.98 1.30 82.46
C GLU A 166 -34.27 -0.03 83.16
N GLN A 167 -33.94 -1.16 82.52
CA GLN A 167 -34.07 -2.49 83.12
C GLN A 167 -33.22 -2.64 84.38
N GLU A 168 -31.97 -2.20 84.36
CA GLU A 168 -31.08 -2.20 85.54
C GLU A 168 -31.62 -1.31 86.64
N ASN A 169 -32.09 -0.10 86.33
CA ASN A 169 -32.71 0.80 87.30
C ASN A 169 -33.97 0.19 87.93
N MET A 170 -34.85 -0.40 87.12
CA MET A 170 -36.04 -1.09 87.63
C MET A 170 -35.67 -2.26 88.52
N LYS A 171 -34.68 -3.08 88.11
CA LYS A 171 -34.17 -4.19 88.92
C LYS A 171 -33.61 -3.69 90.25
N ASN A 172 -32.78 -2.65 90.24
CA ASN A 172 -32.20 -2.05 91.44
C ASN A 172 -33.30 -1.47 92.37
N LEU A 173 -34.35 -0.86 91.82
CA LEU A 173 -35.50 -0.38 92.62
C LEU A 173 -36.24 -1.54 93.30
N TYR A 174 -36.51 -2.63 92.56
CA TYR A 174 -37.13 -3.82 93.13
C TYR A 174 -36.24 -4.50 94.17
N GLU A 175 -34.93 -4.60 93.92
CA GLU A 175 -33.97 -5.12 94.90
C GLU A 175 -33.91 -4.25 96.16
N ALA A 176 -33.96 -2.93 96.04
CA ALA A 176 -34.02 -2.03 97.18
C ALA A 176 -35.32 -2.18 97.97
N GLN A 177 -36.46 -2.36 97.29
CA GLN A 177 -37.74 -2.64 97.94
C GLN A 177 -37.76 -4.00 98.63
N LEU A 178 -37.20 -5.04 97.99
CA LEU A 178 -37.07 -6.37 98.58
C LEU A 178 -36.16 -6.32 99.81
N LYS A 179 -34.99 -5.67 99.74
CA LYS A 179 -34.13 -5.47 100.93
C LYS A 179 -34.84 -4.72 102.05
N ALA A 180 -35.56 -3.64 101.75
CA ALA A 180 -36.32 -2.93 102.76
C ALA A 180 -37.43 -3.80 103.38
N LYS A 181 -38.01 -4.73 102.60
CA LYS A 181 -38.99 -5.71 103.07
C LYS A 181 -38.34 -6.86 103.85
N ASP A 182 -37.17 -7.32 103.45
CA ASP A 182 -36.39 -8.33 104.15
C ASP A 182 -35.89 -7.79 105.50
N ASP A 183 -35.38 -6.55 105.55
CA ASP A 183 -35.02 -5.85 106.79
C ASP A 183 -36.23 -5.68 107.72
N GLU A 184 -37.42 -5.41 107.15
CA GLU A 184 -38.68 -5.34 107.88
C GLU A 184 -39.07 -6.71 108.45
N VAL A 185 -38.95 -7.79 107.66
CA VAL A 185 -39.18 -9.17 108.10
C VAL A 185 -38.19 -9.58 109.17
N GLU A 186 -36.90 -9.26 109.02
CA GLU A 186 -35.83 -9.58 109.98
C GLU A 186 -36.09 -8.91 111.34
N PHE A 187 -36.58 -7.66 111.34
CA PHE A 187 -37.06 -6.99 112.53
C PHE A 187 -38.26 -7.70 113.20
N TYR A 188 -39.12 -8.37 112.42
CA TYR A 188 -40.25 -9.14 112.95
C TYR A 188 -39.86 -10.56 113.42
N THR A 189 -38.88 -11.23 112.79
CA THR A 189 -38.37 -12.54 113.22
C THR A 189 -37.55 -12.44 114.51
N ASP A 190 -36.76 -11.39 114.70
CA ASP A 190 -35.91 -11.22 115.90
C ASP A 190 -36.71 -10.98 117.20
N ARG A 191 -38.03 -10.72 117.08
CA ARG A 191 -38.94 -10.54 118.22
C ARG A 191 -39.70 -11.81 118.63
N HIS A 192 -39.57 -12.92 117.90
CA HIS A 192 -40.16 -14.22 118.25
C HIS A 192 -39.11 -15.34 118.06
N PRO A 193 -38.56 -15.93 119.14
CA PRO A 193 -37.66 -17.06 119.00
C PRO A 193 -38.44 -18.28 118.50
N ASP A 194 -37.84 -18.93 117.52
CA ASP A 194 -38.32 -20.09 116.78
C ASP A 194 -38.77 -21.24 117.71
N PRO A 195 -39.92 -21.91 117.48
CA PRO A 195 -40.16 -23.25 117.95
C PRO A 195 -39.87 -24.24 116.82
N HIS A 196 -38.73 -24.89 116.97
CA HIS A 196 -38.34 -26.18 116.41
C HIS A 196 -39.56 -27.10 116.11
N PHE A 197 -39.73 -27.52 114.86
CA PHE A 197 -40.54 -28.68 114.47
C PHE A 197 -39.74 -29.58 113.51
N PRO A 198 -39.91 -30.92 113.57
CA PRO A 198 -38.90 -31.91 113.20
C PRO A 198 -38.83 -32.21 111.70
N GLU A 199 -37.70 -32.79 111.28
CA GLU A 199 -37.48 -33.43 109.99
C GLU A 199 -38.41 -34.63 109.80
N ASP A 200 -39.10 -34.68 108.65
CA ASP A 200 -39.56 -35.93 108.03
C ASP A 200 -39.09 -35.89 106.56
N GLU A 201 -38.04 -36.65 106.26
CA GLU A 201 -37.79 -37.16 104.92
C GLU A 201 -38.84 -38.24 104.64
N ASP A 202 -39.61 -38.12 103.56
CA ASP A 202 -40.10 -39.30 102.86
C ASP A 202 -40.31 -39.04 101.35
N ASP A 203 -39.57 -39.85 100.62
CA ASP A 203 -39.59 -40.23 99.22
C ASP A 203 -41.00 -40.39 98.61
N MET A 204 -41.17 -40.01 97.34
CA MET A 204 -41.96 -40.73 96.33
C MET A 204 -42.00 -39.95 95.00
N GLY A 205 -41.54 -40.61 93.94
CA GLY A 205 -41.32 -40.04 92.61
C GLY A 205 -42.54 -39.85 91.72
N GLY A 206 -42.26 -39.29 90.55
CA GLY A 206 -43.25 -39.05 89.48
C GLY A 206 -42.62 -38.59 88.17
N MET A 207 -41.87 -39.47 87.49
CA MET A 207 -41.70 -39.39 86.03
C MET A 207 -43.08 -39.49 85.39
N PHE A 208 -43.42 -38.62 84.43
CA PHE A 208 -44.03 -39.03 83.15
C PHE A 208 -43.83 -37.96 82.08
N ARG A 209 -43.00 -38.33 81.10
CA ARG A 209 -42.92 -37.75 79.75
C ARG A 209 -44.09 -38.28 78.91
N PHE A 210 -44.19 -37.67 77.72
CA PHE A 210 -44.75 -38.18 76.44
C PHE A 210 -46.16 -37.64 76.10
N GLU A 211 -46.48 -37.13 74.91
CA GLU A 211 -45.74 -36.88 73.65
C GLU A 211 -46.68 -36.13 72.68
N LYS A 212 -46.09 -35.44 71.67
CA LYS A 212 -46.53 -35.26 70.25
C LYS A 212 -47.95 -34.69 69.95
N VAL A 213 -48.16 -33.82 68.97
CA VAL A 213 -47.95 -33.99 67.51
C VAL A 213 -48.10 -32.62 66.81
N MET A 214 -47.28 -32.43 65.75
CA MET A 214 -47.33 -31.44 64.64
C MET A 214 -46.68 -30.07 64.85
#